data_AF-Q4LBT4-F1
#
_entry.id   AF-Q4LBT4-F1
#
_cell.length_a   1.000
_cell.length_b   1.000
_cell.length_c   1.000
_cell.angle_alpha   90.00
_cell.angle_beta   90.00
_cell.angle_gamma   90.00
#
_symmetry.space_group_name_H-M   'P 1'
#
loop_
_entity.id
_entity.type
_entity.pdbx_description
1 polymer ?
#
loop_
_entity_poly.entity_id
_entity_poly.type
_entity_poly.pdbx_seq_one_letter_code
_entity_poly.pdbx_strand_id
1 'polypeptide(L)'
;MATLVFDTHAFVKKLTTAGMPEAQAEILAQEQANLIENRLATKVDITTLEKNIEMKFEAKIESVKSDIIKWVAGLLIAQAALVAALLKLFTGA
;
A
#
# COMPACT_ATOMS: atom_id res chain seq x y z
N MET A 1 4.67 19.64 -4.40
CA MET A 1 3.53 18.93 -5.03
C MET A 1 3.37 19.52 -6.42
N ALA A 2 3.60 18.76 -7.48
CA ALA A 2 3.27 19.23 -8.82
C ALA A 2 1.76 19.09 -8.97
N THR A 3 1.03 20.18 -8.77
CA THR A 3 -0.37 20.26 -9.17
C THR A 3 -0.41 20.02 -10.68
N LEU A 4 -1.21 19.05 -11.13
CA LEU A 4 -1.55 18.96 -12.54
C LEU A 4 -2.35 20.23 -12.85
N VAL A 5 -1.68 21.29 -13.30
CA VAL A 5 -2.36 22.52 -13.69
C VAL A 5 -3.03 22.25 -15.03
N PHE A 6 -4.26 21.76 -14.99
CA PHE A 6 -5.10 21.71 -16.16
C PHE A 6 -5.48 23.14 -16.53
N ASP A 7 -4.90 23.65 -17.62
CA ASP A 7 -5.15 25.00 -18.10
C ASP A 7 -6.53 25.05 -18.78
N THR A 8 -7.55 25.34 -17.98
CA THR A 8 -8.94 25.45 -18.44
C THR A 8 -9.08 26.52 -19.51
N HIS A 9 -8.37 27.64 -19.42
CA HIS A 9 -8.47 28.73 -20.38
C HIS A 9 -7.89 28.36 -21.75
N ALA A 10 -6.69 27.76 -21.77
CA ALA A 10 -6.11 27.25 -23.01
C ALA A 10 -6.96 26.13 -23.64
N PHE A 11 -7.60 25.30 -22.81
CA PHE A 11 -8.51 24.25 -23.25
C PHE A 11 -9.80 24.83 -23.87
N VAL A 12 -10.46 25.78 -23.21
CA VAL A 12 -11.62 26.51 -23.74
C VAL A 12 -11.28 27.15 -25.08
N LYS A 13 -10.14 27.87 -25.16
CA LYS A 13 -9.69 28.52 -26.41
C LYS A 13 -9.52 27.55 -27.57
N LYS A 14 -8.98 26.35 -27.31
CA LYS A 14 -8.83 25.31 -28.34
C LYS A 14 -10.18 24.80 -28.82
N LEU A 15 -11.11 24.54 -27.89
CA LEU A 15 -12.45 24.06 -28.22
C LEU A 15 -13.26 25.10 -29.01
N THR A 16 -13.21 26.37 -28.61
CA THR A 16 -13.91 27.45 -29.33
C THR A 16 -13.32 27.69 -30.71
N THR A 17 -11.99 27.64 -30.85
CA THR A 17 -11.33 27.70 -32.16
C THR A 17 -11.74 26.55 -33.07
N ALA A 18 -12.06 25.37 -32.50
CA ALA A 18 -12.57 24.23 -33.24
C ALA A 18 -14.07 24.31 -33.56
N GLY A 19 -14.75 25.41 -33.23
CA GLY A 19 -16.15 25.66 -33.54
C GLY A 19 -17.14 25.27 -32.43
N MET A 20 -16.65 24.89 -31.24
CA MET A 20 -17.53 24.67 -30.09
C MET A 20 -18.06 26.00 -29.54
N PRO A 21 -19.35 26.13 -29.20
CA PRO A 21 -19.87 27.30 -28.49
C PRO A 21 -19.14 27.52 -27.18
N GLU A 22 -18.78 28.77 -26.87
CA GLU A 22 -18.00 29.14 -25.68
C GLU A 22 -18.59 28.61 -24.38
N ALA A 23 -19.90 28.77 -24.17
CA ALA A 23 -20.59 28.25 -23.00
C ALA A 23 -20.46 26.72 -22.84
N GLN A 24 -20.42 25.96 -23.95
CA GLN A 24 -20.22 24.51 -23.89
C GLN A 24 -18.76 24.18 -23.58
N ALA A 25 -17.82 24.91 -24.16
CA ALA A 25 -16.39 24.74 -23.93
C ALA A 25 -16.02 25.02 -22.46
N GLU A 26 -16.61 26.06 -21.86
CA GLU A 26 -16.43 26.41 -20.45
C GLU A 26 -16.95 25.33 -19.51
N ILE A 27 -18.18 24.85 -19.72
CA ILE A 27 -18.77 23.76 -18.92
C ILE A 27 -17.89 22.51 -19.01
N LEU A 28 -17.47 22.13 -20.22
CA LEU A 28 -16.63 20.96 -20.42
C LEU A 28 -15.26 21.10 -19.73
N ALA A 29 -14.63 22.27 -19.84
CA ALA A 29 -13.35 22.55 -19.18
C ALA A 29 -13.47 22.48 -17.65
N GLN A 30 -14.56 23.02 -17.10
CA GLN A 30 -14.80 23.07 -15.67
C GLN A 30 -15.06 21.67 -15.09
N GLU A 31 -15.90 20.87 -15.75
CA GLU A 31 -16.16 19.48 -15.32
C GLU A 31 -14.91 18.60 -15.47
N GLN A 32 -14.13 18.80 -16.54
CA GLN A 32 -12.89 18.06 -16.72
C GLN A 32 -11.83 18.41 -15.67
N ALA A 33 -11.71 19.70 -15.30
CA ALA A 33 -10.86 20.13 -14.20
C ALA A 33 -11.32 19.49 -12.87
N ASN A 34 -12.62 19.51 -12.60
CA ASN A 34 -13.20 18.90 -11.40
C ASN A 34 -12.89 17.39 -11.33
N LEU A 35 -13.04 16.65 -12.43
CA LEU A 35 -12.68 15.22 -12.47
C LEU A 35 -11.19 15.00 -12.21
N ILE A 36 -10.31 15.81 -12.80
CA ILE A 36 -8.87 15.68 -12.62
C ILE A 36 -8.47 15.97 -11.17
N GLU A 37 -9.06 16.99 -10.55
CA GLU A 37 -8.74 17.41 -9.19
C GLU A 37 -9.36 16.48 -8.13
N ASN A 38 -10.59 15.99 -8.34
CA ASN A 38 -11.38 15.34 -7.29
C ASN A 38 -11.61 13.84 -7.48
N ARG A 39 -11.17 13.25 -8.59
CA ARG A 39 -11.36 11.81 -8.87
C ARG A 39 -10.09 11.05 -9.21
N LEU A 40 -8.99 11.72 -9.53
CA LEU A 40 -7.73 11.07 -9.87
C LEU A 40 -6.82 10.99 -8.64
N ALA A 41 -6.35 9.78 -8.33
CA ALA A 41 -5.26 9.61 -7.38
C ALA A 41 -4.00 10.28 -7.93
N THR A 42 -3.35 11.08 -7.10
CA THR A 42 -2.09 11.72 -7.46
C THR A 42 -0.93 10.73 -7.37
N LYS A 43 0.19 11.05 -8.00
CA LYS A 43 1.43 10.25 -7.83
C LYS A 43 1.86 10.14 -6.37
N VAL A 44 1.58 11.16 -5.56
CA VAL A 44 1.87 11.17 -4.12
C VAL A 44 1.01 10.15 -3.39
N ASP A 45 -0.27 10.04 -3.74
CA ASP A 45 -1.17 9.04 -3.14
C ASP A 45 -0.70 7.62 -3.44
N ILE A 46 -0.22 7.38 -4.67
CA ILE A 46 0.34 6.08 -5.08
C ILE A 46 1.62 5.78 -4.29
N THR A 47 2.60 6.69 -4.26
CA THR A 47 3.84 6.48 -3.48
C THR A 47 3.56 6.29 -1.99
N THR A 48 2.56 6.99 -1.46
CA THR A 48 2.14 6.83 -0.06
C THR A 48 1.52 5.46 0.16
N LEU A 49 0.69 4.98 -0.78
CA LEU A 49 0.11 3.65 -0.73
C LEU A 49 1.19 2.55 -0.80
N GLU A 50 2.16 2.68 -1.71
CA GLU A 50 3.30 1.75 -1.84
C GLU A 50 4.07 1.62 -0.52
N LYS A 51 4.45 2.75 0.08
CA LYS A 51 5.15 2.77 1.37
C LYS A 51 4.31 2.15 2.48
N ASN A 52 3.01 2.43 2.52
CA ASN A 52 2.11 1.85 3.52
C ASN A 52 1.98 0.34 3.36
N ILE A 53 1.99 -0.17 2.13
CA ILE A 53 1.97 -1.59 1.84
C ILE A 53 3.29 -2.23 2.30
N GLU A 54 4.43 -1.64 1.94
CA GLU A 54 5.77 -2.11 2.33
C GLU A 54 5.89 -2.22 3.86
N MET A 55 5.58 -1.15 4.60
CA MET A 55 5.61 -1.14 6.05
C MET A 55 4.71 -2.21 6.68
N LYS A 56 3.49 -2.40 6.13
CA LYS A 56 2.56 -3.44 6.63
C LYS A 56 3.10 -4.85 6.39
N PHE A 57 3.73 -5.09 5.25
CA PHE A 57 4.34 -6.37 4.95
C PHE A 57 5.56 -6.65 5.83
N GLU A 58 6.45 -5.67 6.00
CA GLU A 58 7.60 -5.78 6.90
C GLU A 58 7.16 -6.11 8.33
N ALA A 59 6.20 -5.35 8.88
CA ALA A 59 5.66 -5.59 10.21
C ALA A 59 5.02 -6.99 10.32
N LYS A 60 4.32 -7.45 9.28
CA LYS A 60 3.72 -8.80 9.27
C LYS A 60 4.78 -9.89 9.23
N ILE A 61 5.84 -9.70 8.45
CA ILE A 61 6.97 -10.64 8.36
C ILE A 61 7.67 -10.74 9.72
N GLU A 62 7.94 -9.61 10.38
CA GLU A 62 8.55 -9.60 11.70
C GLU A 62 7.68 -10.32 12.75
N SER A 63 6.37 -10.05 12.75
CA SER A 63 5.42 -10.74 13.62
C SER A 63 5.44 -12.26 13.40
N VAL A 64 5.38 -12.71 12.14
CA VAL A 64 5.42 -14.14 11.81
C VAL A 64 6.75 -14.77 12.22
N LYS A 65 7.88 -14.08 11.98
CA LYS A 65 9.20 -14.55 12.40
C LYS A 65 9.28 -14.71 13.92
N SER A 66 8.78 -13.73 14.67
CA SER A 66 8.73 -13.79 16.14
C SER A 66 7.89 -14.97 16.64
N ASP A 67 6.73 -15.19 16.03
CA ASP A 67 5.85 -16.30 16.39
C ASP A 67 6.49 -17.65 16.09
N ILE A 68 7.14 -17.80 14.92
CA ILE A 68 7.90 -19.01 14.57
C ILE A 68 9.01 -19.27 15.60
N ILE A 69 9.78 -18.24 15.99
CA ILE A 69 10.85 -18.38 16.97
C ILE A 69 10.30 -18.89 18.31
N LYS A 70 9.17 -18.33 18.79
CA LYS A 70 8.54 -18.77 20.04
C LYS A 70 8.10 -20.23 19.99
N TRP A 71 7.45 -20.63 18.90
CA TRP A 71 7.01 -22.03 18.72
C TRP A 71 8.18 -23.00 18.61
N VAL A 72 9.22 -22.65 17.84
CA VAL A 72 10.43 -23.48 17.72
C VAL A 72 11.13 -23.61 19.06
N ALA A 73 11.31 -22.52 19.81
CA ALA A 73 11.90 -22.57 21.14
C ALA A 73 11.10 -23.48 22.09
N GLY A 74 9.76 -23.36 22.08
CA GLY A 74 8.89 -24.23 22.87
C GLY A 74 9.03 -25.71 22.50
N LEU A 75 9.08 -26.03 21.21
CA LEU A 75 9.27 -27.41 20.73
C LEU A 75 10.64 -27.96 21.11
N LEU A 76 11.71 -27.16 21.04
CA LEU A 76 13.05 -27.58 21.43
C LEU A 76 13.14 -27.88 22.93
N ILE A 77 12.51 -27.06 23.77
CA ILE A 77 12.44 -27.30 25.22
C ILE A 77 11.67 -28.59 25.51
N ALA A 78 10.51 -28.78 24.86
CA ALA A 78 9.72 -30.01 25.01
C ALA A 78 10.52 -31.24 24.56
N GLN A 79 11.22 -31.16 23.43
CA GLN A 79 12.07 -32.23 22.93
C GLN A 79 13.22 -32.55 23.88
N ALA A 80 13.90 -31.54 24.42
CA ALA A 80 14.98 -31.73 25.39
C ALA A 80 14.48 -32.43 26.67
N ALA A 81 13.30 -32.05 27.16
CA ALA A 81 12.67 -32.70 28.31
C ALA A 81 12.32 -34.18 28.02
N LEU A 82 11.78 -34.47 26.83
CA LEU A 82 11.49 -35.83 26.39
C LEU A 82 12.76 -36.68 26.28
N VAL A 83 13.84 -36.14 25.69
CA VAL A 83 15.13 -36.83 25.59
C VAL A 83 15.70 -37.10 26.97
N ALA A 84 15.66 -36.14 27.89
CA ALA A 84 16.13 -36.33 29.27
C ALA A 84 15.33 -37.42 30.01
N ALA A 85 14.01 -37.44 29.84
CA ALA A 85 13.14 -38.47 30.43
C ALA A 85 13.46 -39.86 29.88
N LEU A 86 13.69 -39.98 28.56
CA LEU A 86 14.09 -41.24 27.93
C LEU A 86 15.47 -41.71 28.40
N LEU A 87 16.45 -40.81 28.51
CA LEU A 87 17.77 -41.14 29.02
C LEU A 87 17.68 -41.70 30.43
N LYS A 88 16.93 -41.04 31.33
CA LYS A 88 16.71 -41.54 32.69
C LYS A 88 16.06 -42.93 32.71
N LEU A 89 15.08 -43.17 31.84
CA LEU A 89 14.41 -44.46 31.72
C LEU A 89 15.38 -45.58 31.28
N PHE A 90 16.30 -45.31 30.35
CA PHE A 90 17.22 -46.32 29.80
C PHE A 90 18.51 -46.52 30.63
N THR A 91 19.00 -45.50 31.34
CA THR A 91 20.23 -45.63 32.14
C THR A 91 20.01 -46.21 33.55
N GLY A 92 18.76 -46.52 33.93
CA GLY A 92 18.45 -47.25 35.16
C GLY A 92 18.84 -46.54 36.47
N ALA A 93 18.93 -45.21 36.46
CA ALA A 93 19.11 -44.37 37.66
C ALA A 93 17.78 -43.73 38.10
#